data_AF-A0A535LM68-F1
#
_entry.id   AF-A0A535LM68-F1
#
_cell.length_a   1.000
_cell.length_b   1.000
_cell.length_c   1.000
_cell.angle_alpha   90.00
_cell.angle_beta   90.00
_cell.angle_gamma   90.00
#
_symmetry.space_group_name_H-M   'P 1'
#
loop_
_entity.id
_entity.type
_entity.pdbx_description
1 polymer ?
#
loop_
_entity_poly.entity_id
_entity_poly.type
_entity_poly.pdbx_seq_one_letter_code
_entity_poly.pdbx_strand_id
1 'polypeptide(L)'
;MILFAMGLSWHWDTQGLGLSIRRYRVMLSKLFAEQGFVEYPTTEPNIGMDPGNILVARIGKRVDQQVVNRFLHRLLHSPQDGINDGV
;
A
#
# COMPACT_ATOMS: atom_id res chain seq x y z
N MET A 1 -17.09 2.52 -0.01
CA MET A 1 -15.99 2.75 -0.97
C MET A 1 -14.67 2.38 -0.30
N ILE A 2 -13.79 1.70 -1.03
CA ILE A 2 -12.39 1.48 -0.65
C ILE A 2 -11.56 2.44 -1.50
N LEU A 3 -10.67 3.20 -0.87
CA LEU A 3 -9.66 4.01 -1.55
C LEU A 3 -8.30 3.45 -1.18
N PHE A 4 -7.39 3.31 -2.14
CA PHE A 4 -6.02 2.92 -1.86
C PHE A 4 -5.05 3.71 -2.74
N ALA A 5 -3.81 3.82 -2.29
CA ALA A 5 -2.73 4.48 -3.00
C ALA A 5 -1.42 3.73 -2.77
N MET A 6 -0.54 3.81 -3.76
CA MET A 6 0.83 3.34 -3.68
C MET A 6 1.77 4.55 -3.76
N GLY A 7 2.68 4.65 -2.81
CA GLY A 7 3.78 5.61 -2.82
C GLY A 7 5.08 4.88 -3.12
N LEU A 8 5.77 5.30 -4.18
CA LEU A 8 7.02 4.71 -4.65
C LEU A 8 8.15 5.73 -4.49
N SER A 9 9.21 5.35 -3.78
CA SER A 9 10.31 6.19 -3.32
C SER A 9 11.04 6.86 -4.48
N TRP A 10 11.10 6.21 -5.64
CA TRP A 10 11.72 6.77 -6.85
C TRP A 10 10.99 7.99 -7.42
N HIS A 11 9.76 8.28 -6.98
CA HIS A 11 9.05 9.52 -7.34
C HIS A 11 9.22 10.64 -6.30
N TRP A 12 9.94 10.42 -5.21
CA TRP A 12 10.01 11.39 -4.13
C TRP A 12 11.09 12.46 -4.38
N ASP A 13 10.71 13.72 -4.21
CA ASP A 13 11.65 14.83 -4.24
C ASP A 13 12.41 14.97 -2.91
N THR A 14 13.33 14.02 -2.68
CA THR A 14 14.18 14.00 -1.48
C THR A 14 15.16 15.18 -1.43
N GLN A 15 15.60 15.66 -2.59
CA GLN A 15 16.55 16.78 -2.68
C GLN A 15 15.88 18.11 -2.37
N GLY A 16 14.70 18.39 -2.96
CA GLY A 16 13.97 19.63 -2.71
C GLY A 16 13.51 19.79 -1.26
N LEU A 17 13.20 18.69 -0.56
CA LEU A 17 12.84 18.72 0.85
C LEU A 17 14.01 18.50 1.82
N GLY A 18 15.19 18.11 1.33
CA GLY A 18 16.34 17.77 2.17
C GLY A 18 16.08 16.61 3.13
N LEU A 19 15.19 15.68 2.78
CA LEU A 19 14.79 14.54 3.61
C LEU A 19 15.37 13.24 3.08
N SER A 20 15.83 12.37 3.98
CA SER A 20 16.10 10.98 3.62
C SER A 20 14.81 10.26 3.26
N ILE A 21 14.90 9.22 2.42
CA ILE A 21 13.78 8.35 2.02
C ILE A 21 12.95 7.95 3.26
N ARG A 22 13.59 7.42 4.30
CA ARG A 22 12.89 7.04 5.54
C ARG A 22 12.08 8.20 6.16
N ARG A 23 12.63 9.41 6.22
CA ARG A 23 11.93 10.57 6.81
C ARG A 23 10.79 11.04 5.91
N TYR A 24 10.99 11.02 4.60
CA TYR A 24 9.96 11.31 3.61
C TYR A 24 8.79 10.33 3.75
N ARG A 25 9.08 9.02 3.86
CA ARG A 25 8.09 7.98 4.11
C ARG A 25 7.25 8.24 5.34
N VAL A 26 7.90 8.56 6.46
CA VAL A 26 7.22 8.83 7.73
C VAL A 26 6.33 10.06 7.62
N MET A 27 6.79 11.11 6.94
CA MET A 27 5.99 12.31 6.69
C MET A 27 4.75 12.00 5.83
N LEU A 28 4.90 11.29 4.71
CA LEU A 28 3.77 10.84 3.90
C LEU A 28 2.80 9.95 4.68
N SER A 29 3.32 8.97 5.44
CA SER A 29 2.50 8.06 6.24
C SER A 29 1.64 8.82 7.25
N LYS A 30 2.19 9.84 7.92
CA LYS A 30 1.43 10.71 8.83
C LYS A 30 0.36 11.52 8.10
N LEU A 31 0.69 12.12 6.96
CA LEU A 31 -0.26 12.87 6.13
C LEU A 31 -1.47 12.00 5.72
N PHE A 32 -1.20 10.78 5.27
CA PHE A 32 -2.26 9.83 4.90
C PHE A 32 -3.07 9.38 6.13
N ALA A 33 -2.42 9.14 7.27
CA ALA A 33 -3.08 8.77 8.51
C ALA A 33 -4.06 9.84 9.02
N GLU A 34 -3.72 11.13 8.88
CA GLU A 34 -4.63 12.25 9.21
C GLU A 34 -5.91 12.24 8.36
N GLN A 35 -5.85 11.66 7.16
CA GLN A 35 -6.99 11.48 6.26
C GLN A 35 -7.70 10.13 6.44
N GLY A 36 -7.31 9.33 7.45
CA GLY A 36 -7.91 8.04 7.79
C GLY A 36 -7.44 6.87 6.90
N PHE A 37 -6.30 7.01 6.23
CA PHE A 37 -5.65 5.89 5.56
C PHE A 37 -4.77 5.12 6.55
N VAL A 38 -4.66 3.82 6.34
CA VAL A 38 -3.81 2.92 7.12
C VAL A 38 -2.89 2.18 6.16
N GLU A 39 -1.67 1.92 6.58
CA GLU A 39 -0.73 1.10 5.82
C GLU A 39 -1.16 -0.38 5.82
N TYR A 40 -1.06 -1.04 4.67
CA TYR A 40 -1.33 -2.46 4.54
C TYR A 40 -0.13 -3.20 3.96
N PRO A 41 0.23 -4.38 4.51
CA PRO A 41 1.20 -5.25 3.87
C PRO A 41 0.67 -5.74 2.53
N THR A 42 1.57 -5.95 1.58
CA THR A 42 1.22 -6.45 0.25
C THR A 42 2.37 -7.25 -0.36
N THR A 43 2.04 -8.17 -1.26
CA THR A 43 2.99 -8.90 -2.11
C THR A 43 3.21 -8.20 -3.46
N GLU A 44 2.68 -6.98 -3.65
CA GLU A 44 2.94 -6.19 -4.84
C GLU A 44 4.46 -5.94 -4.98
N PRO A 45 5.09 -6.36 -6.09
CA PRO A 45 6.54 -6.35 -6.22
C PRO A 45 7.17 -4.97 -6.05
N ASN A 46 6.56 -3.91 -6.60
CA ASN A 46 7.12 -2.57 -6.51
C ASN A 46 7.15 -2.08 -5.06
N ILE A 47 6.13 -2.36 -4.25
CA ILE A 47 6.14 -2.03 -2.82
C ILE A 47 7.27 -2.77 -2.09
N GLY A 48 7.53 -4.04 -2.44
CA GLY A 48 8.60 -4.83 -1.83
C GLY A 48 10.03 -4.41 -2.20
N MET A 49 10.22 -3.62 -3.27
CA MET A 49 11.56 -3.29 -3.79
C MET A 49 12.36 -2.31 -2.93
N ASP A 50 11.70 -1.42 -2.19
CA ASP A 50 12.36 -0.39 -1.39
C ASP A 50 11.58 -0.18 -0.08
N PRO A 51 12.22 -0.17 1.09
CA PRO A 51 11.56 0.08 2.38
C PRO A 51 10.91 1.48 2.50
N GLY A 52 11.25 2.41 1.61
CA GLY A 52 10.55 3.67 1.40
C GLY A 52 9.14 3.48 0.83
N ASN A 53 8.92 2.45 0.02
CA ASN A 53 7.64 2.27 -0.63
C ASN A 53 6.55 1.93 0.40
N ILE A 54 5.32 2.36 0.09
CA ILE A 54 4.20 2.22 1.00
C ILE A 54 2.89 2.02 0.23
N LEU A 55 2.08 1.07 0.67
CA LEU A 55 0.68 0.94 0.24
C LEU A 55 -0.21 1.33 1.40
N VAL A 56 -1.11 2.27 1.16
CA VAL A 56 -2.09 2.74 2.16
C VAL A 56 -3.50 2.61 1.61
N ALA A 57 -4.45 2.28 2.48
CA ALA A 57 -5.86 2.22 2.12
C ALA A 57 -6.77 2.81 3.19
N ARG A 58 -7.90 3.35 2.75
CA ARG A 58 -9.00 3.84 3.59
C ARG A 58 -10.25 3.07 3.23
N ILE A 59 -10.72 2.25 4.16
CA ILE A 59 -11.89 1.39 4.00
C ILE A 59 -13.09 2.06 4.66
N GLY A 60 -14.10 2.43 3.86
CA GLY A 60 -15.31 3.05 4.38
C GLY A 60 -16.13 2.08 5.24
N LYS A 61 -16.70 2.58 6.35
CA LYS A 61 -17.48 1.78 7.33
C LYS A 61 -18.72 1.07 6.77
N ARG A 62 -19.20 1.47 5.59
CA ARG A 62 -20.38 0.89 4.91
C ARG A 62 -20.01 -0.15 3.84
N VAL A 63 -18.74 -0.49 3.70
CA VAL A 63 -18.31 -1.53 2.76
C VAL A 63 -18.64 -2.89 3.36
N ASP A 64 -19.25 -3.75 2.56
CA ASP A 64 -19.53 -5.14 2.95
C ASP A 64 -18.24 -5.88 3.33
N GLN A 65 -18.28 -6.63 4.44
CA GLN A 65 -17.11 -7.31 4.97
C GLN A 65 -16.50 -8.32 3.99
N GLN A 66 -17.31 -8.96 3.14
CA GLN A 66 -16.81 -9.86 2.10
C GLN A 66 -15.97 -9.11 1.06
N VAL A 67 -16.36 -7.87 0.72
CA VAL A 67 -15.58 -7.03 -0.19
C VAL A 67 -14.26 -6.63 0.46
N VAL A 68 -14.28 -6.26 1.75
CA VAL A 68 -13.06 -5.97 2.52
C VAL A 68 -12.12 -7.16 2.53
N ASN A 69 -12.62 -8.35 2.86
CA ASN A 69 -11.81 -9.56 2.93
C ASN A 69 -11.21 -9.93 1.57
N ARG A 70 -11.99 -9.82 0.47
CA ARG A 70 -11.47 -10.05 -0.88
C ARG A 70 -10.39 -9.04 -1.27
N PHE A 71 -10.54 -7.77 -0.88
CA PHE A 71 -9.53 -6.76 -1.11
C PHE A 71 -8.23 -7.10 -0.38
N LEU A 72 -8.30 -7.38 0.93
CA LEU A 72 -7.12 -7.72 1.74
C LEU A 72 -6.44 -9.01 1.25
N HIS A 73 -7.22 -10.02 0.87
CA HIS A 73 -6.69 -11.26 0.30
C HIS A 73 -5.86 -10.99 -0.97
N ARG A 74 -6.34 -10.11 -1.86
CA ARG A 74 -5.65 -9.72 -3.10
C ARG A 74 -4.42 -8.85 -2.86
N LEU A 75 -4.33 -8.13 -1.74
CA LEU A 75 -3.09 -7.43 -1.39
C LEU A 75 -1.97 -8.42 -1.09
N LEU A 76 -2.31 -9.59 -0.54
CA LEU A 76 -1.34 -10.60 -0.09
C LEU A 76 -1.09 -11.72 -1.10
N HIS A 77 -1.96 -11.88 -2.10
CA HIS A 77 -1.85 -12.95 -3.10
C HIS A 77 -2.08 -12.40 -4.49
N SER A 78 -1.17 -12.71 -5.40
CA SER A 78 -1.35 -12.40 -6.81
C SER A 78 -2.28 -13.43 -7.44
N PRO A 79 -3.10 -13.08 -8.45
CA PRO A 79 -3.95 -14.03 -9.16
C PRO A 79 -3.21 -15.23 -9.78
N GLN A 80 -1.88 -15.11 -9.93
CA GLN A 80 -0.99 -16.14 -10.48
C GLN A 80 -0.64 -17.25 -9.46
N ASP A 81 -0.92 -17.04 -8.17
CA ASP A 81 -0.58 -18.00 -7.11
C ASP A 81 -1.44 -19.28 -7.17
N GLY A 82 -2.47 -19.33 -8.03
CA GLY A 82 -3.38 -20.46 -8.22
C GLY A 82 -3.24 -21.22 -9.54
N ILE A 83 -2.22 -20.95 -10.36
CA ILE A 83 -2.04 -21.62 -11.67
C ILE A 83 -1.13 -22.87 -11.61
N ASN A 84 -0.47 -23.15 -10.49
CA ASN A 84 0.47 -24.28 -10.38
C ASN A 84 -0.02 -25.53 -9.61
N ASP A 85 -1.29 -25.59 -9.19
CA ASP A 85 -1.82 -26.74 -8.44
C ASP A 85 -2.67 -27.70 -9.30
N GLY A 86 -2.29 -27.95 -10.56
CA GLY A 86 -3.18 -28.69 -11.47
C GLY A 86 -2.61 -29.36 -12.73
N VAL A 87 -1.32 -29.72 -12.78
CA VAL A 87 -0.78 -30.68 -13.77
C VAL A 87 0.20 -31.63 -13.11
#